data_AF-A0AAV4ECY4-F1
#
_entry.id   AF-A0AAV4ECY4-F1
#
_cell.length_a   1.000
_cell.length_b   1.000
_cell.length_c   1.000
_cell.angle_alpha   90.00
_cell.angle_beta   90.00
_cell.angle_gamma   90.00
#
_symmetry.space_group_name_H-M   'P 1'
#
loop_
_entity.id
_entity.type
_entity.pdbx_description
1 polymer ?
#
loop_
_entity_poly.entity_id
_entity_poly.type
_entity_poly.pdbx_seq_one_letter_code
_entity_poly.pdbx_strand_id
1 'polypeptide(L)'
;MGDICVSDPRNSTLIILDSNLSFKESIKFPLPSCLSPYVLSALERKKATDSDIVFRPEGVCYDRYGRIIVADPNANMVVRLSKSVDGQKYELESLISKADCHEPEYFRFPKLVAFGEDGRLWVVCHEYVLVFDYGI
;
A
#
# COMPACT_ATOMS: atom_id res chain seq x y z
N MET A 1 18.59 -10.67 4.06
CA MET A 1 17.90 -10.53 5.36
C MET A 1 16.42 -10.42 5.05
N GLY A 2 15.60 -11.33 5.59
CA GLY A 2 14.17 -11.44 5.29
C GLY A 2 13.34 -10.82 6.40
N ASP A 3 13.18 -9.50 6.34
CA ASP A 3 12.22 -8.82 7.20
C ASP A 3 10.79 -9.26 6.84
N ILE A 4 9.92 -9.33 7.84
CA ILE A 4 8.52 -9.74 7.68
C ILE A 4 7.66 -8.51 7.94
N CYS A 5 6.88 -8.11 6.93
CA CYS A 5 5.91 -7.04 7.05
C CYS A 5 4.54 -7.64 7.40
N VAL A 6 3.93 -7.13 8.47
CA VAL A 6 2.60 -7.51 8.92
C VAL A 6 1.71 -6.29 8.87
N SER A 7 0.54 -6.42 8.26
CA SER A 7 -0.48 -5.38 8.28
C SER A 7 -1.34 -5.47 9.54
N ASP A 8 -1.58 -4.32 10.16
CA ASP A 8 -2.60 -4.15 11.20
C ASP A 8 -3.66 -3.16 10.70
N PRO A 9 -4.65 -3.64 9.92
CA PRO A 9 -5.67 -2.78 9.32
C PRO A 9 -6.52 -2.02 10.34
N ARG A 10 -6.64 -2.54 11.58
CA ARG A 10 -7.46 -1.90 12.62
C ARG A 10 -6.76 -0.67 13.22
N ASN A 11 -5.43 -0.70 13.26
CA ASN A 11 -4.61 0.39 13.81
C ASN A 11 -3.93 1.22 12.70
N SER A 12 -4.33 1.05 11.44
CA SER A 12 -3.73 1.75 10.28
C SER A 12 -2.20 1.70 10.28
N THR A 13 -1.65 0.54 10.63
CA THR A 13 -0.22 0.37 10.89
C THR A 13 0.35 -0.81 10.12
N LEU A 14 1.59 -0.70 9.68
CA LEU A 14 2.41 -1.85 9.29
C LEU A 14 3.46 -2.11 10.37
N ILE A 15 3.70 -3.37 10.68
CA ILE A 15 4.69 -3.81 11.67
C ILE A 15 5.77 -4.58 10.92
N ILE A 16 7.02 -4.18 11.10
CA ILE A 16 8.17 -4.87 10.52
C ILE A 16 8.84 -5.68 11.62
N LEU A 17 8.97 -6.97 11.36
CA LEU A 17 9.67 -7.93 12.21
C LEU A 17 10.96 -8.39 11.52
N ASP A 18 11.95 -8.79 12.31
CA ASP A 18 13.12 -9.49 11.77
C ASP A 18 12.80 -10.97 11.47
N SER A 19 13.80 -11.70 10.98
CA SER A 19 13.67 -13.13 10.68
C SER A 19 13.43 -14.01 11.91
N ASN A 20 13.64 -13.49 13.11
CA ASN A 20 13.34 -14.16 14.38
C ASN A 20 11.98 -13.74 14.96
N LEU A 21 11.13 -13.07 14.16
CA LEU A 21 9.85 -12.51 14.55
C LEU A 21 9.94 -11.44 15.65
N SER A 22 11.13 -10.85 15.84
CA SER A 22 11.33 -9.77 16.81
C SER A 22 10.95 -8.43 16.19
N PHE A 23 10.32 -7.56 16.99
CA PHE A 23 9.91 -6.23 16.54
C PHE A 23 11.12 -5.38 16.10
N LYS A 24 11.07 -4.84 14.88
CA LYS A 24 12.05 -3.86 14.39
C LYS A 24 11.49 -2.44 14.42
N GLU A 25 10.33 -2.25 13.78
CA GLU A 25 9.74 -0.93 13.60
C GLU A 25 8.24 -1.01 13.29
N SER A 26 7.53 0.11 13.44
CA SER A 26 6.13 0.25 13.05
C SER A 26 5.95 1.49 12.18
N ILE A 27 5.21 1.34 11.09
CA ILE A 27 4.86 2.41 10.15
C ILE A 27 3.41 2.78 10.41
N LYS A 28 3.17 3.93 11.06
CA LYS A 28 1.83 4.41 11.42
C LYS A 28 1.37 5.50 10.45
N PHE A 29 0.09 5.45 10.07
CA PHE A 29 -0.53 6.46 9.21
C PHE A 29 -1.44 7.41 10.00
N PRO A 30 -1.56 8.69 9.57
CA PRO A 30 -0.94 9.30 8.39
C PRO A 30 0.57 9.53 8.56
N LEU A 31 1.38 9.31 7.51
CA LEU A 31 2.81 9.65 7.57
C LEU A 31 2.96 11.18 7.54
N PRO A 32 3.84 11.78 8.37
CA PRO A 32 4.00 13.23 8.46
C PRO A 32 4.37 13.93 7.14
N SER A 33 4.97 13.19 6.19
CA SER A 33 5.35 13.67 4.85
C SER A 33 4.30 13.37 3.77
N CYS A 34 3.23 12.64 4.07
CA CYS A 34 2.31 12.08 3.09
C CYS A 34 0.91 12.72 3.07
N LEU A 35 0.79 14.03 3.27
CA LEU A 35 -0.23 14.76 2.51
C LEU A 35 0.15 14.75 1.02
N SER A 36 0.23 13.53 0.46
CA SER A 36 0.39 13.25 -0.94
C SER A 36 -0.76 13.95 -1.67
N PRO A 37 -0.55 14.48 -2.89
CA PRO A 37 -1.62 15.01 -3.72
C PRO A 37 -2.82 14.05 -3.80
N TYR A 38 -2.60 12.75 -3.61
CA TYR A 38 -3.66 11.75 -3.50
C TYR A 38 -4.57 11.97 -2.27
N VAL A 39 -3.99 12.09 -1.08
CA VAL A 39 -4.68 12.35 0.20
C VAL A 39 -5.46 13.65 0.10
N LEU A 40 -4.85 14.68 -0.49
CA LEU A 40 -5.50 15.96 -0.79
C LEU A 40 -6.67 15.81 -1.77
N SER A 41 -6.50 15.07 -2.87
CA SER A 41 -7.57 14.84 -3.86
C SER A 41 -8.72 13.98 -3.32
N ALA A 42 -8.46 13.10 -2.35
CA ALA A 42 -9.46 12.30 -1.67
C ALA A 42 -10.23 13.13 -0.63
N LEU A 43 -9.54 14.02 0.09
CA LEU A 43 -10.14 15.03 0.97
C LEU A 43 -11.09 15.97 0.21
N GLU A 44 -10.61 16.50 -0.92
CA GLU A 44 -11.35 17.42 -1.79
C GLU A 44 -12.61 16.78 -2.38
N ARG A 45 -12.52 15.52 -2.85
CA ARG A 45 -13.66 14.82 -3.49
C ARG A 45 -14.79 14.45 -2.51
N LYS A 46 -14.51 14.35 -1.21
CA LYS A 46 -15.49 13.83 -0.23
C LYS A 46 -16.01 14.84 0.80
N LYS A 47 -15.55 16.11 0.79
CA LYS A 47 -15.60 16.95 2.02
C LYS A 47 -15.06 16.16 3.24
N ALA A 48 -14.09 15.28 2.98
CA ALA A 48 -13.54 14.43 4.01
C ALA A 48 -12.72 15.32 4.95
N THR A 49 -12.88 15.09 6.23
CA THR A 49 -12.00 15.61 7.28
C THR A 49 -10.73 14.76 7.32
N ASP A 50 -9.63 15.25 7.92
CA ASP A 50 -8.42 14.43 8.12
C ASP A 50 -8.73 13.09 8.82
N SER A 51 -9.78 13.03 9.65
CA SER A 51 -10.29 11.82 10.29
C SER A 51 -10.96 10.81 9.34
N ASP A 52 -11.33 11.19 8.12
CA ASP A 52 -12.03 10.32 7.16
C ASP A 52 -11.05 9.54 6.25
N ILE A 53 -9.76 9.87 6.28
CA ILE A 53 -8.73 9.17 5.50
C ILE A 53 -8.14 8.05 6.34
N VAL A 54 -8.85 6.94 6.37
CA VAL A 54 -8.38 5.75 7.08
C VAL A 54 -7.60 4.87 6.11
N PHE A 55 -6.27 4.99 6.14
CA PHE A 55 -5.38 4.00 5.55
C PHE A 55 -5.66 2.64 6.19
N ARG A 56 -6.05 1.67 5.37
CA ARG A 56 -6.42 0.33 5.85
C ARG A 56 -5.53 -0.70 5.16
N PRO A 57 -4.32 -0.94 5.67
CA PRO A 57 -3.43 -1.91 5.06
C PRO A 57 -4.03 -3.31 5.24
N GLU A 58 -4.41 -3.99 4.15
CA GLU A 58 -4.83 -5.39 4.21
C GLU A 58 -3.70 -6.29 3.69
N GLY A 59 -3.58 -6.45 2.38
CA GLY A 59 -2.52 -7.23 1.77
C GLY A 59 -1.21 -6.48 1.73
N VAL A 60 -0.11 -7.17 2.02
CA VAL A 60 1.25 -6.61 1.89
C VAL A 60 2.18 -7.58 1.21
N CYS A 61 3.10 -7.07 0.40
CA CYS A 61 4.26 -7.80 -0.09
C CYS A 61 5.45 -6.87 -0.26
N TYR A 62 6.64 -7.43 -0.46
CA TYR A 62 7.80 -6.67 -0.91
C TYR A 62 7.95 -6.79 -2.43
N ASP A 63 8.45 -5.74 -3.07
CA ASP A 63 8.98 -5.86 -4.42
C ASP A 63 10.47 -6.25 -4.42
N ARG A 64 11.06 -6.41 -5.61
CA ARG A 64 12.50 -6.76 -5.74
C ARG A 64 13.47 -5.69 -5.22
N TYR A 65 13.01 -4.47 -4.96
CA TYR A 65 13.82 -3.38 -4.42
C TYR A 65 13.66 -3.23 -2.90
N GLY A 66 12.88 -4.11 -2.26
CA GLY A 66 12.60 -4.04 -0.82
C GLY A 66 11.60 -2.95 -0.44
N ARG A 67 10.86 -2.39 -1.41
CA ARG A 67 9.74 -1.47 -1.15
C ARG A 67 8.52 -2.27 -0.72
N ILE A 68 7.70 -1.71 0.17
CA ILE A 68 6.50 -2.39 0.65
C ILE A 68 5.33 -1.99 -0.25
N ILE A 69 4.65 -2.99 -0.81
CA ILE A 69 3.43 -2.82 -1.59
C ILE A 69 2.26 -3.16 -0.69
N VAL A 70 1.24 -2.32 -0.68
CA VAL A 70 0.09 -2.45 0.21
C VAL A 70 -1.22 -2.31 -0.56
N ALA A 71 -2.13 -3.25 -0.38
CA ALA A 71 -3.53 -3.09 -0.76
C ALA A 71 -4.28 -2.26 0.28
N ASP A 72 -4.85 -1.13 -0.14
CA ASP A 72 -5.75 -0.29 0.65
C ASP A 72 -7.17 -0.33 0.05
N PRO A 73 -8.05 -1.21 0.57
CA PRO A 73 -9.42 -1.33 0.09
C PRO A 73 -10.29 -0.11 0.39
N ASN A 74 -9.97 0.69 1.42
CA ASN A 74 -10.72 1.91 1.72
C ASN A 74 -10.50 2.97 0.64
N ALA A 75 -9.25 3.10 0.21
CA ALA A 75 -8.84 3.96 -0.90
C ALA A 75 -9.20 3.39 -2.28
N ASN A 76 -9.56 2.10 -2.36
CA ASN A 76 -9.61 1.32 -3.60
C ASN A 76 -8.32 1.48 -4.41
N MET A 77 -7.18 1.20 -3.77
CA MET A 77 -5.86 1.38 -4.34
C MET A 77 -4.86 0.33 -3.89
N VAL A 78 -3.80 0.19 -4.68
CA VAL A 78 -2.52 -0.33 -4.21
C VAL A 78 -1.56 0.85 -4.09
N VAL A 79 -0.85 0.92 -2.97
CA VAL A 79 0.16 1.93 -2.69
C VAL A 79 1.52 1.29 -2.51
N ARG A 80 2.57 2.10 -2.66
CA ARG A 80 3.96 1.72 -2.47
C ARG A 80 4.57 2.57 -1.37
N LEU A 81 5.36 1.93 -0.52
CA LEU A 81 6.15 2.57 0.53
C LEU A 81 7.63 2.34 0.29
N SER A 82 8.37 3.42 0.18
CA SER A 82 9.83 3.45 0.12
C SER A 82 10.38 4.14 1.36
N LYS A 83 11.55 3.71 1.83
CA LYS A 83 12.32 4.52 2.77
C LYS A 83 12.87 5.74 2.05
N SER A 84 12.83 6.90 2.70
CA SER A 84 13.48 8.12 2.25
C SER A 84 14.99 7.90 2.10
N VAL A 85 15.67 8.80 1.37
CA VAL A 85 17.12 8.70 1.10
C VAL A 85 17.95 8.64 2.40
N ASP A 86 17.50 9.33 3.46
CA ASP A 86 18.13 9.31 4.79
C ASP A 86 17.75 8.08 5.65
N GLY A 87 16.84 7.23 5.16
CA GLY A 87 16.33 6.04 5.82
C GLY A 87 15.44 6.30 7.04
N GLN A 88 15.14 7.57 7.36
CA GLN A 88 14.45 7.95 8.60
C GLN A 88 12.93 7.91 8.49
N LYS A 89 12.38 7.97 7.27
CA LYS A 89 10.94 8.07 7.02
C LYS A 89 10.52 7.11 5.92
N TYR A 90 9.23 6.82 5.88
CA TYR A 90 8.60 6.21 4.71
C TYR A 90 7.90 7.29 3.89
N GLU A 91 7.93 7.10 2.58
CA GLU A 91 7.22 7.90 1.59
C GLU A 91 6.15 7.01 0.97
N LEU A 92 4.91 7.50 0.92
CA LEU A 92 3.77 6.80 0.33
C LEU A 92 3.52 7.32 -1.09
N GLU A 93 3.47 6.40 -2.03
CA GLU A 93 3.19 6.66 -3.43
C GLU A 93 1.96 5.86 -3.88
N SER A 94 1.13 6.48 -4.72
CA SER A 94 0.10 5.76 -5.48
C SER A 94 0.78 4.81 -6.45
N LEU A 95 0.41 3.54 -6.44
CA LEU A 95 0.93 2.56 -7.40
C LEU A 95 -0.13 2.18 -8.43
N ILE A 96 -1.29 1.70 -7.98
CA ILE A 96 -2.41 1.32 -8.86
C ILE A 96 -3.71 1.86 -8.26
N SER A 97 -4.49 2.51 -9.09
CA SER A 97 -5.86 2.93 -8.81
C SER A 97 -6.80 2.46 -9.92
N LYS A 98 -8.09 2.70 -9.74
CA LYS A 98 -9.07 2.48 -10.80
C LYS A 98 -8.74 3.24 -12.09
N ALA A 99 -8.13 4.42 -12.00
CA ALA A 99 -7.80 5.23 -13.17
C ALA A 99 -6.71 4.58 -14.04
N ASP A 100 -5.91 3.69 -13.46
CA ASP A 100 -4.81 2.99 -14.13
C ASP A 100 -5.27 1.66 -14.77
N CYS A 101 -6.54 1.27 -14.56
CA CYS A 101 -7.09 0.01 -15.05
C CYS A 101 -7.86 0.23 -16.36
N HIS A 102 -7.65 -0.64 -17.35
CA HIS A 102 -8.46 -0.66 -18.58
C HIS A 102 -9.95 -0.93 -18.28
N GLU A 103 -10.24 -1.76 -17.27
CA GLU A 103 -11.57 -2.13 -16.81
C GLU A 103 -11.71 -1.74 -15.31
N PRO A 104 -11.96 -0.45 -15.01
CA PRO A 104 -11.96 0.09 -13.64
C PRO A 104 -13.01 -0.53 -12.71
N GLU A 105 -14.03 -1.17 -13.26
CA GLU A 105 -15.05 -1.92 -12.55
C GLU A 105 -14.51 -3.20 -11.88
N TYR A 106 -13.44 -3.78 -12.41
CA TYR A 106 -12.82 -4.99 -11.85
C TYR A 106 -11.89 -4.67 -10.69
N PHE A 107 -11.31 -3.48 -10.66
CA PHE A 107 -10.45 -3.01 -9.57
C PHE A 107 -11.27 -2.46 -8.40
N ARG A 108 -11.84 -3.36 -7.60
CA ARG A 108 -12.68 -3.02 -6.44
C ARG A 108 -12.25 -3.77 -5.19
N PHE A 109 -12.09 -3.04 -4.09
CA PHE A 109 -11.67 -3.57 -2.79
C PHE A 109 -10.44 -4.48 -2.93
N PRO A 110 -9.27 -3.95 -3.36
CA PRO A 110 -8.03 -4.72 -3.33
C PRO A 110 -7.77 -5.19 -1.89
N LYS A 111 -7.61 -6.51 -1.70
CA LYS A 111 -7.42 -7.14 -0.39
C LYS A 111 -6.06 -7.80 -0.22
N LEU A 112 -5.53 -8.42 -1.28
CA LEU A 112 -4.23 -9.10 -1.23
C LEU A 112 -3.36 -8.64 -2.41
N VAL A 113 -2.06 -8.60 -2.17
CA VAL A 113 -1.05 -8.33 -3.19
C VAL A 113 0.04 -9.39 -3.11
N ALA A 114 0.56 -9.79 -4.27
CA ALA A 114 1.71 -10.66 -4.38
C ALA A 114 2.59 -10.24 -5.55
N PHE A 115 3.88 -10.09 -5.29
CA PHE A 115 4.87 -9.76 -6.31
C PHE A 115 5.50 -11.05 -6.84
N GLY A 116 5.39 -11.29 -8.14
CA GLY A 116 5.96 -12.44 -8.83
C GLY A 116 7.42 -12.24 -9.22
N GLU A 117 8.16 -13.34 -9.36
CA GLU A 117 9.56 -13.32 -9.85
C GLU A 117 9.67 -12.80 -11.29
N ASP A 118 8.59 -12.90 -12.06
CA ASP A 118 8.44 -12.35 -13.40
C ASP A 118 8.28 -10.83 -13.44
N GLY A 119 8.28 -10.16 -12.28
CA GLY A 119 8.10 -8.72 -12.18
C GLY A 119 6.65 -8.29 -12.38
N ARG A 120 5.67 -9.19 -12.24
CA ARG A 120 4.26 -8.84 -12.25
C ARG A 120 3.71 -8.73 -10.84
N LEU A 121 2.81 -7.77 -10.65
CA LEU A 121 2.07 -7.60 -9.40
C LEU A 121 0.67 -8.18 -9.55
N TRP A 122 0.37 -9.17 -8.72
CA TRP A 122 -0.94 -9.79 -8.62
C TRP A 122 -1.73 -9.09 -7.52
N VAL A 123 -2.96 -8.68 -7.85
CA VAL A 123 -3.87 -8.00 -6.92
C VAL A 123 -5.17 -8.78 -6.85
N VAL A 124 -5.51 -9.26 -5.66
CA VAL A 124 -6.81 -9.89 -5.39
C VAL A 124 -7.79 -8.78 -5.01
N CYS A 125 -8.73 -8.53 -5.91
CA CYS A 125 -9.89 -7.68 -5.70
C CYS A 125 -11.10 -8.52 -5.24
N HIS A 126 -12.25 -7.90 -5.03
CA HIS A 126 -13.45 -8.57 -4.51
C HIS A 126 -13.85 -9.82 -5.31
N GLU A 127 -13.89 -9.71 -6.64
CA GLU A 127 -14.38 -10.77 -7.55
C GLU A 127 -13.33 -11.22 -8.58
N TYR A 128 -12.19 -10.53 -8.63
CA TYR A 128 -11.21 -10.70 -9.70
C TYR A 128 -9.80 -10.75 -9.12
N VAL A 129 -8.95 -11.52 -9.79
CA VAL A 129 -7.50 -11.40 -9.62
C VAL A 129 -6.97 -10.67 -10.84
N LEU A 130 -6.37 -9.52 -10.60
CA LEU A 130 -5.82 -8.65 -11.62
C LEU A 130 -4.29 -8.75 -11.60
N VAL A 131 -3.69 -8.62 -12.77
CA VAL A 131 -2.25 -8.73 -12.95
C VAL A 131 -1.76 -7.47 -13.64
N PHE A 132 -0.74 -6.85 -13.07
CA PHE A 132 -0.15 -5.62 -13.57
C PHE A 132 1.33 -5.82 -13.85
N ASP A 133 1.80 -5.31 -14.97
CA ASP A 133 3.24 -5.20 -15.22
C ASP A 133 3.81 -4.16 -14.26
N TYR A 134 4.69 -4.61 -13.36
CA TYR A 134 5.28 -3.74 -12.37
C TYR A 134 6.51 -3.06 -13.00
N GLY A 135 6.25 -1.89 -13.59
CA GLY A 135 7.28 -1.02 -14.16
C GLY A 135 8.36 -0.68 -13.14
N ILE A 136 9.61 -0.67 -13.61
CA ILE A 136 10.81 -0.34 -12.84
C ILE A 136 10.79 1.13 -12.43
#